data_AF-A0A923YXT5-F1
#
_entry.id   AF-A0A923YXT5-F1
#
_cell.length_a   1.000
_cell.length_b   1.000
_cell.length_c   1.000
_cell.angle_alpha   90.00
_cell.angle_beta   90.00
_cell.angle_gamma   90.00
#
_symmetry.space_group_name_H-M   'P 1'
#
loop_
_entity.id
_entity.type
_entity.pdbx_description
1 polymer ?
#
loop_
_entity_poly.entity_id
_entity_poly.type
_entity_poly.pdbx_seq_one_letter_code
_entity_poly.pdbx_strand_id
1 'polypeptide(L)'
;EEVATAGPAAVADKPIEFYLASASVDKGAEVFKKCGACHNAEKGGANGIGPNLYGVVGGPHDHVAGFSYSDGMMKTASAKWDFAALNAWLTNPKAYVPGTKMAFAGITKPEERAAVIGYLNSKSDHPLPLPPVPAEAAAPAPAPAAADAATPAAATATAKGGKL
;
A
#
# COMPACT_ATOMS: atom_id res chain seq x y z
N GLU A 1 12.53 -32.56 28.01
CA GLU A 1 11.60 -31.42 27.87
C GLU A 1 12.36 -30.24 27.24
N GLU A 2 12.18 -29.85 25.97
CA GLU A 2 10.97 -29.43 25.27
C GLU A 2 10.16 -28.36 26.01
N VAL A 3 10.16 -27.11 25.48
CA VAL A 3 8.97 -26.56 24.85
C VAL A 3 9.40 -25.64 23.69
N ALA A 4 9.30 -26.16 22.47
CA ALA A 4 9.28 -25.33 21.27
C ALA A 4 7.86 -24.76 21.14
N THR A 5 7.71 -23.44 21.28
CA THR A 5 6.47 -22.78 20.85
C THR A 5 6.56 -22.57 19.35
N ALA A 6 5.89 -23.44 18.61
CA ALA A 6 5.59 -23.23 17.21
C ALA A 6 4.66 -22.01 17.14
N GLY A 7 5.18 -20.89 16.61
CA GLY A 7 4.35 -19.73 16.25
C GLY A 7 3.29 -20.13 15.22
N PRO A 8 2.15 -19.43 15.17
CA PRO A 8 1.08 -19.78 14.25
C PRO A 8 1.60 -19.74 12.82
N ALA A 9 1.36 -20.83 12.10
CA ALA A 9 1.68 -20.98 10.69
C ALA A 9 1.16 -19.77 9.92
N ALA A 10 2.06 -19.16 9.14
CA ALA A 10 1.75 -18.04 8.27
C ALA A 10 0.57 -18.40 7.38
N VAL A 11 -0.56 -17.74 7.59
CA VAL A 11 -1.62 -17.68 6.59
C VAL A 11 -0.96 -17.13 5.33
N ALA A 12 -1.01 -17.89 4.23
CA ALA A 12 -0.41 -17.46 2.97
C ALA A 12 -0.93 -16.05 2.63
N ASP A 13 -0.01 -15.09 2.50
CA ASP A 13 -0.35 -13.71 2.15
C ASP A 13 -1.11 -13.72 0.81
N LYS A 14 -2.22 -12.98 0.75
CA LYS A 14 -3.04 -12.92 -0.46
C LYS A 14 -2.26 -12.23 -1.60
N PRO A 15 -2.61 -12.49 -2.87
CA PRO A 15 -2.03 -11.75 -4.00
C PRO A 15 -2.29 -10.24 -3.85
N ILE A 16 -1.37 -9.40 -4.33
CA ILE A 16 -1.44 -7.94 -4.13
C ILE A 16 -2.73 -7.33 -4.71
N GLU A 17 -3.27 -7.96 -5.76
CA GLU A 17 -4.52 -7.66 -6.42
C GLU A 17 -5.71 -7.65 -5.44
N PHE A 18 -5.73 -8.59 -4.47
CA PHE A 18 -6.75 -8.63 -3.43
C PHE A 18 -6.75 -7.35 -2.59
N TYR A 19 -5.57 -6.88 -2.20
CA TYR A 19 -5.43 -5.68 -1.37
C TYR A 19 -5.63 -4.41 -2.20
N LEU A 20 -5.20 -4.39 -3.47
CA LEU A 20 -5.41 -3.27 -4.39
C LEU A 20 -6.89 -2.98 -4.63
N ALA A 21 -7.74 -4.00 -4.67
CA ALA A 21 -9.19 -3.84 -4.86
C ALA A 21 -9.87 -3.03 -3.74
N SER A 22 -9.24 -2.91 -2.56
CA SER A 22 -9.74 -2.12 -1.43
C SER A 22 -8.76 -1.02 -0.98
N ALA A 23 -7.72 -0.75 -1.76
CA ALA A 23 -6.71 0.24 -1.44
C ALA A 23 -7.29 1.67 -1.48
N SER A 24 -6.95 2.47 -0.47
CA SER A 24 -7.31 3.89 -0.40
C SER A 24 -6.12 4.75 -0.82
N VAL A 25 -6.36 5.68 -1.74
CA VAL A 25 -5.34 6.65 -2.20
C VAL A 25 -4.88 7.54 -1.05
N ASP A 26 -5.78 7.97 -0.16
CA ASP A 26 -5.44 8.78 1.00
C ASP A 26 -4.53 8.03 1.98
N LYS A 27 -4.86 6.76 2.27
CA LYS A 27 -3.96 5.89 3.04
C LYS A 27 -2.61 5.71 2.34
N GLY A 28 -2.62 5.61 1.01
CA GLY A 28 -1.41 5.53 0.20
C GLY A 28 -0.54 6.78 0.31
N ALA A 29 -1.15 7.97 0.33
CA ALA A 29 -0.45 9.23 0.56
C ALA A 29 0.18 9.29 1.96
N GLU A 30 -0.52 8.77 2.98
CA GLU A 30 0.03 8.64 4.33
C GLU A 30 1.23 7.68 4.38
N VAL A 31 1.13 6.53 3.71
CA VAL A 31 2.26 5.58 3.60
C VAL A 31 3.42 6.20 2.82
N PHE A 32 3.14 6.98 1.78
CA PHE A 32 4.15 7.66 0.95
C PHE A 32 5.01 8.65 1.74
N LYS A 33 4.58 9.12 2.92
CA LYS A 33 5.43 9.93 3.81
C LYS A 33 6.74 9.24 4.18
N LYS A 34 6.79 7.90 4.18
CA LYS A 34 8.02 7.10 4.35
C LYS A 34 9.03 7.28 3.19
N CYS A 35 8.55 7.71 2.03
CA CYS A 35 9.33 7.90 0.81
C CYS A 35 9.73 9.37 0.59
N GLY A 36 8.99 10.31 1.19
CA GLY A 36 9.08 11.75 0.92
C GLY A 36 10.41 12.41 1.26
N ALA A 37 11.24 11.79 2.09
CA ALA A 37 12.60 12.29 2.36
C ALA A 37 13.54 12.14 1.15
N CYS A 38 13.26 11.18 0.26
CA CYS A 38 14.12 10.86 -0.87
C CYS A 38 13.45 11.11 -2.23
N HIS A 39 12.12 11.04 -2.28
CA HIS A 39 11.35 11.06 -3.52
C HIS A 39 10.26 12.11 -3.51
N ASN A 40 9.99 12.67 -4.69
CA ASN A 40 8.80 13.46 -4.98
C ASN A 40 7.86 12.67 -5.91
N ALA A 41 6.55 12.84 -5.79
CA ALA A 41 5.54 12.17 -6.64
C ALA A 41 4.67 13.15 -7.44
N GLU A 42 5.01 14.44 -7.45
CA GLU A 42 4.30 15.45 -8.21
C GLU A 42 4.83 15.55 -9.65
N LYS A 43 3.91 15.85 -10.58
CA LYS A 43 4.20 16.00 -12.01
C LYS A 43 5.26 17.07 -12.23
N GLY A 44 6.35 16.71 -12.91
CA GLY A 44 7.46 17.62 -13.19
C GLY A 44 8.27 18.06 -11.96
N GLY A 45 8.03 17.47 -10.78
CA GLY A 45 8.82 17.77 -9.60
C GLY A 45 10.25 17.23 -9.69
N ALA A 46 11.15 17.80 -8.89
CA ALA A 46 12.58 17.50 -8.96
C ALA A 46 12.93 16.06 -8.53
N ASN A 47 14.08 15.60 -9.02
CA ASN A 47 14.80 14.47 -8.43
C ASN A 47 15.48 14.91 -7.13
N GLY A 48 15.68 13.98 -6.21
CA GLY A 48 16.41 14.20 -4.96
C GLY A 48 17.44 13.11 -4.72
N ILE A 49 17.47 12.57 -3.50
CA ILE A 49 18.26 11.37 -3.17
C ILE A 49 17.80 10.20 -4.06
N GLY A 50 16.50 10.09 -4.31
CA GLY A 50 15.90 9.19 -5.29
C GLY A 50 15.29 9.95 -6.48
N PRO A 51 14.94 9.23 -7.56
CA PRO A 51 14.24 9.82 -8.70
C PRO A 51 12.84 10.31 -8.31
N ASN A 52 12.29 11.26 -9.06
CA ASN A 52 10.86 11.56 -9.04
C ASN A 52 10.05 10.29 -9.42
N LEU A 53 8.91 10.07 -8.77
CA LEU A 53 8.07 8.87 -8.91
C LEU A 53 6.74 9.11 -9.64
N TYR A 54 6.51 10.31 -10.17
CA TYR A 54 5.35 10.57 -11.01
C TYR A 54 5.41 9.72 -12.28
N GLY A 55 4.34 8.99 -12.58
CA GLY A 55 4.25 8.07 -13.71
C GLY A 55 5.11 6.81 -13.56
N VAL A 56 5.56 6.46 -12.34
CA VAL A 56 6.41 5.27 -12.12
C VAL A 56 5.67 3.97 -12.44
N VAL A 57 4.38 3.87 -12.13
CA VAL A 57 3.61 2.63 -12.33
C VAL A 57 3.42 2.35 -13.81
N GLY A 58 3.86 1.17 -14.26
CA GLY A 58 3.92 0.75 -15.66
C GLY A 58 5.14 1.25 -16.45
N GLY A 59 5.90 2.17 -15.88
CA GLY A 59 7.16 2.68 -16.44
C GLY A 59 8.31 1.66 -16.35
N PRO A 60 9.41 1.87 -17.10
CA PRO A 60 10.61 1.05 -16.94
C PRO A 60 11.28 1.30 -15.58
N HIS A 61 12.14 0.39 -15.13
CA HIS A 61 12.79 0.53 -13.82
C HIS A 61 13.65 1.81 -13.69
N ASP A 62 14.17 2.31 -14.81
CA ASP A 62 14.96 3.53 -14.94
C ASP A 62 14.16 4.69 -15.58
N HIS A 63 12.87 4.81 -15.29
CA HIS A 63 11.96 5.74 -15.98
C HIS A 63 12.34 7.23 -16.00
N VAL A 64 13.25 7.69 -15.13
CA VAL A 64 13.72 9.08 -15.13
C VAL A 64 15.05 9.19 -15.86
N ALA A 65 14.98 9.68 -17.09
CA ALA A 65 16.16 9.98 -17.89
C ALA A 65 17.11 10.94 -17.15
N GLY A 66 18.40 10.62 -17.15
CA GLY A 66 19.45 11.43 -16.52
C GLY A 66 19.59 11.25 -15.00
N PHE A 67 18.74 10.46 -14.34
CA PHE A 67 18.97 10.09 -12.94
C PHE A 67 20.08 9.03 -12.82
N SER A 68 20.96 9.19 -11.83
CA SER A 68 22.09 8.26 -11.60
C SER A 68 21.67 7.06 -10.76
N TYR A 69 21.07 6.06 -11.40
CA TYR A 69 20.68 4.80 -10.77
C TYR A 69 21.89 3.99 -10.24
N SER A 70 21.63 2.93 -9.48
CA SER A 70 22.67 1.97 -9.10
C SER A 70 22.91 0.95 -10.20
N ASP A 71 24.10 0.35 -10.25
CA ASP A 71 24.42 -0.71 -11.21
C ASP A 71 23.44 -1.89 -11.11
N GLY A 72 23.00 -2.22 -9.88
CA GLY A 72 21.96 -3.21 -9.65
C GLY A 72 20.65 -2.84 -10.35
N MET A 73 20.21 -1.59 -10.22
CA MET A 73 18.97 -1.14 -10.85
C MET A 73 19.08 -1.09 -12.38
N MET A 74 20.22 -0.64 -12.91
CA MET A 74 20.47 -0.60 -14.36
C MET A 74 20.41 -1.98 -15.02
N LYS A 75 20.77 -3.05 -14.30
CA LYS A 75 20.62 -4.43 -14.80
C LYS A 75 19.16 -4.85 -15.00
N THR A 76 18.22 -4.11 -14.42
CA THR A 76 16.78 -4.36 -14.51
C THR A 76 16.04 -3.34 -15.38
N ALA A 77 16.74 -2.43 -16.06
CA ALA A 77 16.15 -1.31 -16.82
C ALA A 77 15.13 -1.74 -17.89
N SER A 78 15.27 -2.94 -18.47
CA SER A 78 14.29 -3.48 -19.44
C SER A 78 12.98 -3.96 -18.81
N ALA A 79 12.94 -4.14 -17.48
CA ALA A 79 11.74 -4.52 -16.75
C ALA A 79 10.85 -3.31 -16.45
N LYS A 80 9.57 -3.59 -16.17
CA LYS A 80 8.55 -2.58 -15.86
C LYS A 80 8.09 -2.66 -14.42
N TRP A 81 7.76 -1.51 -13.86
CA TRP A 81 7.11 -1.39 -12.56
C TRP A 81 5.61 -1.71 -12.64
N ASP A 82 5.28 -2.98 -12.86
CA ASP A 82 3.92 -3.47 -12.67
C ASP A 82 3.56 -3.62 -11.17
N PHE A 83 2.30 -3.95 -10.88
CA PHE A 83 1.81 -4.08 -9.51
C PHE A 83 2.54 -5.17 -8.70
N ALA A 84 2.93 -6.28 -9.34
CA ALA A 84 3.62 -7.39 -8.69
C ALA A 84 5.10 -7.06 -8.42
N ALA A 85 5.77 -6.44 -9.40
CA ALA A 85 7.14 -5.95 -9.28
C ALA A 85 7.25 -4.90 -8.17
N LEU A 86 6.33 -3.93 -8.13
CA LEU A 86 6.28 -2.93 -7.06
C LEU A 86 5.99 -3.57 -5.70
N ASN A 87 5.10 -4.56 -5.62
CA ASN A 87 4.84 -5.29 -4.38
C ASN A 87 6.11 -5.97 -3.85
N ALA A 88 6.82 -6.70 -4.72
CA ALA A 88 8.06 -7.39 -4.35
C ALA A 88 9.18 -6.42 -3.97
N TRP A 89 9.34 -5.35 -4.76
CA TRP A 89 10.29 -4.26 -4.50
C TRP A 89 10.05 -3.60 -3.15
N LEU A 90 8.81 -3.18 -2.88
CA LEU A 90 8.46 -2.50 -1.64
C LEU A 90 8.48 -3.44 -0.43
N THR A 91 8.40 -4.75 -0.62
CA THR A 91 8.55 -5.73 0.48
C THR A 91 10.00 -5.76 0.98
N ASN A 92 10.98 -5.83 0.07
CA ASN A 92 12.40 -5.82 0.41
C ASN A 92 13.24 -5.34 -0.80
N PRO A 93 13.57 -4.04 -0.88
CA PRO A 93 14.29 -3.49 -2.03
C PRO A 93 15.66 -4.14 -2.23
N LYS A 94 16.38 -4.41 -1.14
CA LYS A 94 17.72 -4.99 -1.20
C LYS A 94 17.71 -6.43 -1.71
N ALA A 95 16.68 -7.19 -1.39
CA ALA A 95 16.51 -8.55 -1.90
C ALA A 95 16.04 -8.55 -3.37
N TYR A 96 15.14 -7.65 -3.75
CA TYR A 96 14.61 -7.58 -5.11
C TYR A 96 15.65 -7.07 -6.12
N VAL A 97 16.38 -6.00 -5.79
CA VAL A 97 17.56 -5.56 -6.57
C VAL A 97 18.81 -5.55 -5.68
N PRO A 98 19.63 -6.63 -5.73
CA PRO A 98 20.92 -6.64 -5.07
C PRO A 98 21.82 -5.50 -5.56
N GLY A 99 22.41 -4.76 -4.62
CA GLY A 99 23.23 -3.57 -4.94
C GLY A 99 22.42 -2.32 -5.28
N THR A 100 21.13 -2.28 -4.95
CA THR A 100 20.39 -1.01 -4.94
C THR A 100 21.03 0.02 -3.98
N LYS A 101 21.04 1.29 -4.41
CA LYS A 101 21.41 2.43 -3.56
C LYS A 101 20.26 2.88 -2.64
N MET A 102 19.04 2.37 -2.83
CA MET A 102 17.88 2.69 -2.01
C MET A 102 18.00 2.03 -0.62
N ALA A 103 18.38 2.82 0.38
CA ALA A 103 18.47 2.39 1.78
C ALA A 103 17.09 2.41 2.46
N PHE A 104 16.20 1.50 2.04
CA PHE A 104 14.87 1.34 2.62
C PHE A 104 14.65 -0.10 3.07
N ALA A 105 14.14 -0.28 4.29
CA ALA A 105 13.94 -1.60 4.89
C ALA A 105 12.80 -2.40 4.23
N GLY A 106 11.85 -1.71 3.58
CA GLY A 106 10.64 -2.30 3.02
C GLY A 106 9.40 -2.04 3.89
N ILE A 107 8.25 -2.44 3.37
CA ILE A 107 6.92 -2.36 3.98
C ILE A 107 6.42 -3.79 4.14
N THR A 108 6.33 -4.28 5.38
CA THR A 108 5.94 -5.66 5.67
C THR A 108 4.45 -5.92 5.48
N LYS A 109 3.60 -4.92 5.73
CA LYS A 109 2.14 -5.06 5.60
C LYS A 109 1.68 -4.96 4.14
N PRO A 110 1.00 -5.98 3.60
CA PRO A 110 0.53 -5.95 2.21
C PRO A 110 -0.50 -4.84 1.95
N GLU A 111 -1.32 -4.48 2.93
CA GLU A 111 -2.30 -3.39 2.80
C GLU A 111 -1.63 -2.03 2.64
N GLU A 112 -0.52 -1.80 3.35
CA GLU A 112 0.25 -0.56 3.22
C GLU A 112 0.97 -0.50 1.87
N ARG A 113 1.48 -1.64 1.38
CA ARG A 113 2.06 -1.73 0.03
C ARG A 113 1.01 -1.45 -1.04
N ALA A 114 -0.15 -2.10 -0.97
CA ALA A 114 -1.24 -1.88 -1.91
C ALA A 114 -1.71 -0.41 -1.90
N ALA A 115 -1.83 0.20 -0.72
CA ALA A 115 -2.20 1.59 -0.58
C ALA A 115 -1.20 2.53 -1.28
N VAL A 116 0.11 2.40 -1.01
CA VAL A 116 1.11 3.27 -1.65
C VAL A 116 1.24 3.02 -3.14
N ILE A 117 1.09 1.77 -3.60
CA ILE A 117 1.06 1.43 -5.03
C ILE A 117 -0.15 2.08 -5.70
N GLY A 118 -1.34 2.02 -5.08
CA GLY A 118 -2.54 2.69 -5.57
C GLY A 118 -2.38 4.22 -5.63
N TYR A 119 -1.76 4.81 -4.62
CA TYR A 119 -1.41 6.24 -4.63
C TYR A 119 -0.43 6.58 -5.76
N LEU A 120 0.65 5.83 -5.93
CA LEU A 120 1.61 6.06 -7.03
C LEU A 120 0.95 5.89 -8.41
N ASN A 121 0.04 4.93 -8.55
CA ASN A 121 -0.72 4.75 -9.78
C ASN A 121 -1.60 5.97 -10.07
N SER A 122 -2.21 6.58 -9.05
CA SER A 122 -2.97 7.83 -9.20
C SER A 122 -2.10 9.05 -9.56
N LYS A 123 -0.79 8.99 -9.30
CA LYS A 123 0.19 10.02 -9.65
C LYS A 123 0.76 9.77 -11.05
N SER A 124 -0.12 9.76 -12.05
CA SER A 124 0.23 9.52 -13.45
C SER A 124 -0.81 10.19 -14.36
N ASP A 125 -0.39 10.58 -15.57
CA ASP A 125 -1.33 10.95 -16.66
C ASP A 125 -2.00 9.71 -17.28
N HIS A 126 -1.39 8.54 -17.07
CA HIS A 126 -1.83 7.25 -17.60
C HIS A 126 -1.85 6.21 -16.47
N PRO A 127 -2.74 6.35 -15.47
CA PRO A 127 -2.90 5.34 -14.44
C PRO A 127 -3.27 3.99 -15.08
N LEU A 128 -2.63 2.91 -14.63
CA LEU A 128 -2.99 1.57 -15.10
C LEU A 128 -4.33 1.15 -14.50
N PRO A 129 -5.19 0.44 -15.25
CA PRO A 129 -6.39 -0.16 -14.68
C PRO A 129 -5.99 -1.16 -13.59
N LEU A 130 -6.71 -1.14 -12.47
CA LEU A 130 -6.46 -2.10 -11.40
C LEU A 130 -6.77 -3.52 -11.91
N PRO A 131 -5.89 -4.50 -11.63
CA PRO A 131 -6.09 -5.88 -12.04
C PRO A 131 -7.30 -6.49 -11.30
N PRO A 132 -8.03 -7.42 -11.95
CA PRO A 132 -9.09 -8.15 -11.27
C PRO A 132 -8.50 -8.99 -10.13
N VAL A 133 -9.24 -9.11 -9.03
CA VAL A 133 -8.87 -10.02 -7.93
C VAL A 133 -8.92 -11.45 -8.46
N PRO A 134 -7.85 -12.26 -8.34
CA PRO A 134 -7.89 -13.66 -8.72
C PRO A 134 -9.04 -14.39 -7.98
N ALA A 135 -9.82 -15.19 -8.70
CA ALA A 135 -11.04 -15.82 -8.18
C ALA A 135 -10.80 -16.65 -6.90
N GLU A 136 -9.60 -17.20 -6.73
CA GLU A 136 -9.21 -17.98 -5.55
C GLU A 136 -8.91 -17.11 -4.30
N ALA A 137 -8.53 -15.85 -4.49
CA ALA A 137 -8.35 -14.88 -3.40
C ALA A 137 -9.66 -14.20 -2.97
N ALA A 138 -10.71 -14.33 -3.79
CA ALA A 138 -12.03 -13.72 -3.63
C ALA A 138 -13.02 -14.56 -2.80
N ALA A 139 -12.58 -15.63 -2.14
CA ALA A 139 -13.42 -16.37 -1.20
C ALA A 139 -14.07 -15.40 -0.19
N PRO A 140 -15.38 -15.52 0.05
CA PRO A 140 -16.19 -14.44 0.59
C PRO A 140 -15.68 -14.01 1.96
N ALA A 141 -15.51 -12.69 2.11
CA ALA A 141 -15.40 -12.09 3.43
C ALA A 141 -16.59 -12.56 4.29
N PRO A 142 -16.39 -12.98 5.55
CA PRO A 142 -17.53 -13.19 6.44
C PRO A 142 -18.32 -11.89 6.50
N ALA A 143 -19.62 -11.99 6.25
CA ALA A 143 -20.56 -10.88 6.27
C ALA A 143 -20.38 -10.05 7.55
N PRO A 144 -20.56 -8.71 7.50
CA PRO A 144 -20.62 -7.93 8.73
C PRO A 144 -21.76 -8.49 9.58
N ALA A 145 -21.42 -8.94 10.79
CA ALA A 145 -22.41 -9.25 11.81
C ALA A 145 -23.28 -8.02 12.02
N ALA A 146 -24.54 -8.13 11.61
CA ALA A 146 -25.57 -7.16 11.92
C ALA A 146 -26.08 -7.36 13.36
N ALA A 147 -26.49 -6.24 13.97
CA ALA A 147 -27.06 -6.05 15.31
C ALA A 147 -26.01 -6.07 16.44
N ASP A 148 -25.85 -4.98 17.20
CA ASP A 148 -26.92 -4.44 18.04
C ASP A 148 -27.18 -2.94 17.83
N ALA A 149 -28.43 -2.63 17.49
CA ALA A 149 -29.00 -1.30 17.58
C ALA A 149 -29.58 -1.14 19.00
N ALA A 150 -28.84 -0.51 19.91
CA ALA A 150 -29.39 -0.01 21.16
C ALA A 150 -29.78 1.47 20.98
N THR A 151 -31.07 1.71 20.90
CA THR A 151 -31.78 3.00 20.86
C THR A 151 -31.34 3.97 21.98
N PRO A 152 -31.24 5.29 21.72
CA PRO A 152 -30.96 6.29 22.75
C PRO A 152 -32.22 6.58 23.58
N ALA A 153 -32.10 6.52 24.92
CA ALA A 153 -33.10 7.07 25.83
C ALA A 153 -32.68 8.49 26.27
N ALA A 154 -33.35 9.49 25.72
CA ALA A 154 -33.42 10.83 26.29
C ALA A 154 -34.89 11.15 26.56
N ALA A 155 -35.24 11.36 27.83
CA ALA A 155 -36.52 11.93 28.23
C ALA A 155 -36.25 13.10 29.20
N THR A 156 -36.49 14.31 28.71
CA THR A 156 -36.58 15.54 29.50
C THR A 156 -37.96 15.67 30.16
N ALA A 157 -37.96 16.38 31.30
CA ALA A 157 -39.01 16.55 32.29
C ALA A 157 -40.34 17.18 31.85
N THR A 158 -41.39 17.01 32.66
CA THR A 158 -42.17 18.12 33.27
C THR A 158 -43.14 17.64 34.36
N ALA A 159 -43.38 18.54 35.32
CA ALA A 159 -44.00 18.35 36.63
C ALA A 159 -45.52 18.63 36.68
N LYS A 160 -46.19 18.20 37.78
CA LYS A 160 -47.27 18.83 38.61
C LYS A 160 -48.08 17.72 39.33
N GLY A 161 -48.38 17.70 40.63
CA GLY A 161 -48.09 18.50 41.81
C GLY A 161 -48.89 17.95 43.01
N GLY A 162 -48.71 18.50 44.22
CA GLY A 162 -49.75 18.50 45.27
C GLY A 162 -49.36 18.10 46.70
N LYS A 163 -49.67 19.03 47.63
CA LYS A 163 -49.71 19.00 49.12
C LYS A 163 -48.38 19.24 49.84
N LEU A 164 -48.23 20.22 50.75
CA LEU A 164 -49.19 21.06 51.49
C LEU A 164 -48.88 22.57 51.35
#